data_AF-A0A9X3UKP9-F1
#
_entry.id   AF-A0A9X3UKP9-F1
#
_cell.length_a   1.000
_cell.length_b   1.000
_cell.length_c   1.000
_cell.angle_alpha   90.00
_cell.angle_beta   90.00
_cell.angle_gamma   90.00
#
_symmetry.space_group_name_H-M   'P 1'
#
loop_
_entity.id
_entity.type
_entity.pdbx_description
1 polymer ?
#
loop_
_entity_poly.entity_id
_entity_poly.type
_entity_poly.pdbx_seq_one_letter_code
_entity_poly.pdbx_strand_id
1 'polypeptide(L)'
;MKELSFGTLIAVFEEMMGRGLFWALVAVAALITLAYVYVLIRDRAVSWRKFLLAQLSMPVGAILAVLFVQYITHSGFRDVGGPVDAIIMLVIAILGAIGMAILVYTVQSLMRHSSSSEMP
;
A
#
# COMPACT_ATOMS: atom_id res chain seq x y z
N MET A 1 -3.45 -28.59 -20.43
CA MET A 1 -3.26 -27.76 -19.22
C MET A 1 -4.21 -26.58 -19.31
N LYS A 2 -4.93 -26.20 -18.24
CA LYS A 2 -5.85 -25.05 -18.29
C LYS A 2 -5.04 -23.78 -18.54
N GLU A 3 -5.35 -23.03 -19.57
CA GLU A 3 -4.79 -21.70 -19.73
C GLU A 3 -5.32 -20.82 -18.61
N LEU A 4 -4.43 -20.39 -17.71
CA LEU A 4 -4.74 -19.32 -16.77
C LEU A 4 -4.86 -18.04 -17.58
N SER A 5 -6.04 -17.82 -18.15
CA SER A 5 -6.36 -16.54 -18.75
C SER A 5 -6.27 -15.46 -17.67
N PHE A 6 -5.89 -14.25 -18.07
CA PHE A 6 -5.79 -13.12 -17.14
C PHE A 6 -7.12 -12.86 -16.41
N GLY A 7 -8.24 -13.07 -17.12
CA GLY A 7 -9.57 -12.99 -16.52
C GLY A 7 -9.84 -14.07 -15.47
N THR A 8 -9.30 -15.28 -15.64
CA THR A 8 -9.39 -16.33 -14.63
C THR A 8 -8.66 -15.94 -13.35
N LEU A 9 -7.48 -15.33 -13.45
CA LEU A 9 -6.73 -14.86 -12.27
C LEU A 9 -7.50 -13.77 -11.51
N ILE A 10 -8.05 -12.79 -12.22
CA ILE A 10 -8.88 -11.73 -11.63
C ILE A 10 -10.11 -12.34 -10.95
N ALA A 11 -10.80 -13.27 -11.61
CA ALA A 11 -11.97 -13.93 -11.04
C ALA A 11 -11.65 -14.67 -9.73
N VAL A 12 -10.48 -15.32 -9.65
CA VAL A 12 -10.04 -15.98 -8.40
C VAL A 12 -9.80 -14.96 -7.29
N PHE A 13 -9.17 -13.81 -7.59
CA PHE A 13 -9.00 -12.75 -6.58
C PHE A 13 -10.33 -12.16 -6.11
N GLU A 14 -11.27 -11.92 -7.04
CA GLU A 14 -12.61 -11.44 -6.71
C GLU A 14 -13.38 -12.45 -5.85
N GLU A 15 -13.22 -13.75 -6.10
CA GLU A 15 -13.85 -14.80 -5.30
C GLU A 15 -13.22 -14.91 -3.90
N MET A 16 -11.89 -14.87 -3.82
CA MET A 16 -11.16 -15.01 -2.55
C MET A 16 -11.34 -13.80 -1.62
N MET A 17 -11.29 -12.59 -2.15
CA MET A 17 -11.39 -11.35 -1.34
C MET A 17 -12.80 -10.77 -1.28
N GLY A 18 -13.70 -11.24 -2.14
CA GLY A 18 -14.97 -10.59 -2.42
C GLY A 18 -14.80 -9.44 -3.42
N ARG A 19 -15.71 -9.39 -4.41
CA ARG A 19 -15.69 -8.41 -5.50
C ARG A 19 -15.63 -6.95 -5.02
N GLY A 20 -16.38 -6.61 -3.97
CA GLY A 20 -16.40 -5.25 -3.43
C GLY A 20 -15.06 -4.81 -2.84
N LEU A 21 -14.45 -5.65 -2.00
CA LEU A 21 -13.18 -5.35 -1.36
C LEU A 21 -12.04 -5.29 -2.38
N PHE A 22 -11.98 -6.25 -3.31
CA PHE A 22 -10.94 -6.30 -4.34
C PHE A 22 -10.90 -5.00 -5.14
N TRP A 23 -12.04 -4.59 -5.72
CA TRP A 23 -12.10 -3.37 -6.52
C TRP A 23 -11.91 -2.10 -5.70
N ALA A 24 -12.34 -2.08 -4.43
CA ALA A 24 -12.06 -0.95 -3.53
C ALA A 24 -10.54 -0.78 -3.31
N LEU A 25 -9.81 -1.86 -3.05
CA LEU A 25 -8.34 -1.81 -2.88
C LEU A 25 -7.63 -1.39 -4.17
N VAL A 26 -8.08 -1.88 -5.33
CA VAL A 26 -7.56 -1.46 -6.65
C VAL A 26 -7.78 0.03 -6.86
N ALA A 27 -8.98 0.55 -6.56
CA ALA A 27 -9.30 1.98 -6.68
C ALA A 27 -8.46 2.84 -5.74
N VAL A 28 -8.29 2.41 -4.48
CA VAL A 28 -7.45 3.10 -3.48
C VAL A 28 -5.99 3.11 -3.93
N ALA A 29 -5.46 1.97 -4.40
CA ALA A 29 -4.09 1.89 -4.90
C ALA A 29 -3.88 2.82 -6.11
N ALA A 30 -4.79 2.79 -7.09
CA ALA A 30 -4.73 3.67 -8.25
C ALA A 30 -4.79 5.16 -7.84
N LEU A 31 -5.68 5.53 -6.91
CA LEU A 31 -5.80 6.89 -6.41
C LEU A 31 -4.52 7.38 -5.72
N ILE A 32 -3.93 6.56 -4.83
CA ILE A 32 -2.69 6.90 -4.14
C ILE A 32 -1.54 7.05 -5.14
N THR A 33 -1.42 6.14 -6.11
CA THR A 33 -0.38 6.21 -7.15
C THR A 33 -0.54 7.47 -8.00
N LEU A 34 -1.74 7.80 -8.46
CA LEU A 34 -2.00 9.00 -9.24
C LEU A 34 -1.69 10.27 -8.43
N ALA A 35 -2.09 10.32 -7.16
CA ALA A 35 -1.79 11.43 -6.27
C ALA A 35 -0.27 11.59 -6.05
N TYR A 36 0.46 10.48 -5.87
CA TYR A 36 1.91 10.48 -5.74
C TYR A 36 2.60 10.99 -7.01
N VAL A 37 2.19 10.51 -8.19
CA VAL A 37 2.71 10.97 -9.48
C VAL A 37 2.43 12.46 -9.70
N TYR A 38 1.21 12.91 -9.39
CA TYR A 38 0.84 14.34 -9.44
C TYR A 38 1.76 15.18 -8.55
N VAL A 39 1.98 14.76 -7.30
CA VAL A 39 2.90 15.42 -6.36
C VAL A 39 4.31 15.47 -6.92
N LEU A 40 4.81 14.39 -7.50
CA LEU A 40 6.17 14.31 -8.02
C LEU A 40 6.40 15.28 -9.18
N ILE A 41 5.44 15.36 -10.12
CA ILE A 41 5.49 16.27 -11.27
C ILE A 41 5.35 17.73 -10.81
N ARG A 42 4.49 17.99 -9.83
CA ARG A 42 4.19 19.32 -9.30
C ARG A 42 5.35 19.91 -8.50
N ASP A 43 5.83 19.18 -7.50
CA ASP A 43 6.79 19.72 -6.53
C ASP A 43 8.21 19.80 -7.13
N ARG A 44 8.52 18.99 -8.15
CA ARG A 44 9.84 18.85 -8.81
C ARG A 44 11.06 18.71 -7.88
N ALA A 45 10.83 18.57 -6.58
CA ALA A 45 11.84 18.49 -5.54
C ALA A 45 11.35 17.59 -4.41
N VAL A 46 12.14 16.57 -4.08
CA VAL A 46 11.86 15.67 -2.96
C VAL A 46 12.44 16.30 -1.69
N SER A 47 11.56 16.72 -0.78
CA SER A 47 12.02 17.30 0.48
C SER A 47 12.45 16.21 1.47
N TRP A 48 13.69 16.29 1.96
CA TRP A 48 14.28 15.36 2.93
C TRP A 48 13.48 15.21 4.24
N ARG A 49 12.88 16.30 4.76
CA ARG A 49 12.07 16.24 5.98
C ARG A 49 10.80 15.39 5.82
N LYS A 50 10.10 15.49 4.67
CA LYS A 50 8.92 14.66 4.38
C LYS A 50 9.32 13.19 4.23
N PHE A 51 10.48 12.94 3.62
CA PHE A 51 11.01 11.59 3.44
C PHE A 51 11.34 10.91 4.78
N LEU A 52 11.93 11.62 5.74
CA LEU A 52 12.21 11.07 7.08
C LEU A 52 10.93 10.72 7.85
N LEU A 53 9.90 11.56 7.79
CA LEU A 53 8.60 11.25 8.42
C LEU A 53 7.90 10.07 7.74
N ALA A 54 8.02 9.96 6.40
CA ALA A 54 7.54 8.81 5.66
C ALA A 54 8.28 7.52 6.08
N GLN A 55 9.59 7.57 6.28
CA GLN A 55 10.36 6.43 6.81
C GLN A 55 9.94 6.04 8.23
N LEU A 56 9.70 7.02 9.11
CA LEU A 56 9.22 6.74 10.47
C LEU A 56 7.85 6.03 10.48
N SER A 57 7.03 6.25 9.46
CA SER A 57 5.72 5.59 9.31
C SER A 57 5.79 4.17 8.73
N MET A 58 6.92 3.76 8.16
CA MET A 58 7.09 2.44 7.53
C MET A 58 6.71 1.25 8.44
N PRO A 59 7.09 1.21 9.74
CA PRO A 59 6.72 0.09 10.61
C PRO A 59 5.19 -0.07 10.75
N VAL A 60 4.45 1.04 10.74
CA VAL A 60 2.98 1.01 10.82
C VAL A 60 2.41 0.34 9.56
N GLY A 61 2.93 0.71 8.38
CA GLY A 61 2.56 0.08 7.12
C GLY A 61 2.83 -1.42 7.08
N ALA A 62 4.00 -1.84 7.58
CA ALA A 62 4.37 -3.24 7.65
C ALA A 62 3.40 -4.05 8.52
N ILE A 63 3.11 -3.57 9.72
CA ILE A 63 2.20 -4.23 10.67
C ILE A 63 0.79 -4.32 10.08
N LEU A 64 0.27 -3.20 9.55
CA LEU A 64 -1.07 -3.16 8.98
C LEU A 64 -1.21 -4.11 7.78
N ALA A 65 -0.20 -4.21 6.91
CA ALA A 65 -0.24 -5.12 5.77
C ALA A 65 -0.28 -6.59 6.20
N VAL A 66 0.54 -6.97 7.20
CA VAL A 66 0.55 -8.34 7.74
C VAL A 66 -0.77 -8.69 8.43
N LEU A 67 -1.31 -7.77 9.24
CA LEU A 67 -2.60 -7.95 9.90
C LEU A 67 -3.75 -8.03 8.88
N PHE A 68 -3.71 -7.19 7.86
CA PHE A 68 -4.71 -7.18 6.80
C PHE A 68 -4.74 -8.50 6.03
N VAL A 69 -3.58 -9.00 5.60
CA VAL A 69 -3.53 -10.28 4.89
C VAL A 69 -4.04 -11.42 5.77
N GLN A 70 -3.57 -11.53 7.01
CA GLN A 70 -4.05 -12.56 7.93
C GLN A 70 -5.55 -12.51 8.18
N TYR A 71 -6.11 -11.30 8.28
CA TYR A 71 -7.56 -11.12 8.44
C TYR A 71 -8.33 -11.62 7.22
N ILE A 72 -7.88 -11.30 6.00
CA ILE A 72 -8.54 -11.76 4.77
C ILE A 72 -8.37 -13.26 4.56
N THR A 73 -7.19 -13.80 4.80
CA THR A 73 -6.92 -15.23 4.60
C THR A 73 -7.40 -16.11 5.76
N HIS A 74 -7.97 -15.52 6.81
CA HIS A 74 -8.36 -16.22 8.04
C HIS A 74 -7.24 -17.10 8.59
N SER A 75 -6.00 -16.61 8.55
CA SER A 75 -4.81 -17.35 8.99
C SER A 75 -4.31 -16.77 10.31
N GLY A 76 -4.05 -17.63 11.29
CA GLY A 76 -3.42 -17.21 12.55
C GLY A 76 -1.90 -17.27 12.43
N PHE A 77 -1.19 -16.47 13.23
CA PHE A 77 0.28 -16.55 13.36
C PHE A 77 0.81 -17.95 13.76
N ARG A 78 -0.06 -18.85 14.24
CA ARG A 78 0.25 -20.25 14.56
C ARG A 78 0.25 -21.17 13.34
N ASP A 79 -0.36 -20.75 12.25
CA ASP A 79 -0.44 -21.52 10.99
C ASP A 79 0.81 -21.29 10.12
N VAL A 80 1.71 -20.40 10.56
CA VAL A 80 3.03 -20.13 9.97
C VAL A 80 3.97 -21.29 10.24
N GLY A 81 3.75 -22.38 9.52
CA GLY A 81 4.45 -23.64 9.74
C GLY A 81 5.75 -23.81 8.94
N GLY A 82 5.99 -22.98 7.91
CA GLY A 82 7.04 -23.24 6.92
C GLY A 82 7.91 -22.01 6.56
N PRO A 83 9.16 -22.20 6.09
CA PRO A 83 10.06 -21.12 5.68
C PRO A 83 9.48 -20.22 4.58
N VAL A 84 8.71 -20.80 3.65
CA VAL A 84 8.09 -20.04 2.55
C VAL A 84 7.06 -19.03 3.08
N ASP A 85 6.29 -19.40 4.10
CA ASP A 85 5.29 -18.51 4.68
C ASP A 85 5.95 -17.31 5.38
N ALA A 86 7.02 -17.56 6.14
CA ALA A 86 7.82 -16.49 6.73
C ALA A 86 8.40 -15.52 5.68
N ILE A 87 8.87 -16.03 4.54
CA ILE A 87 9.36 -15.20 3.42
C ILE A 87 8.22 -14.36 2.84
N ILE A 88 7.05 -14.95 2.60
CA ILE A 88 5.88 -14.24 2.05
C ILE A 88 5.43 -13.15 3.03
N MET A 89 5.35 -13.44 4.33
CA MET A 89 5.02 -12.45 5.35
C MET A 89 6.02 -11.30 5.39
N LEU A 90 7.32 -11.59 5.25
CA LEU A 90 8.35 -10.55 5.16
C LEU A 90 8.16 -9.67 3.92
N VAL A 91 7.87 -10.27 2.76
CA VAL A 91 7.60 -9.52 1.52
C VAL A 91 6.37 -8.63 1.70
N ILE A 92 5.28 -9.14 2.28
CA ILE A 92 4.07 -8.36 2.59
C ILE A 92 4.41 -7.19 3.51
N ALA A 93 5.18 -7.42 4.57
CA ALA A 93 5.59 -6.39 5.51
C ALA A 93 6.42 -5.29 4.81
N ILE A 94 7.37 -5.67 3.94
CA ILE A 94 8.19 -4.73 3.17
C ILE A 94 7.32 -3.90 2.21
N LEU A 95 6.42 -4.55 1.46
CA LEU A 95 5.50 -3.87 0.55
C LEU A 95 4.56 -2.91 1.30
N GLY A 96 4.04 -3.33 2.45
CA GLY A 96 3.23 -2.50 3.33
C GLY A 96 3.97 -1.27 3.86
N ALA A 97 5.22 -1.45 4.28
CA ALA A 97 6.09 -0.37 4.70
C ALA A 97 6.32 0.66 3.59
N ILE A 98 6.66 0.20 2.39
CA ILE A 98 6.87 1.07 1.22
C ILE A 98 5.58 1.81 0.87
N GLY A 99 4.44 1.10 0.84
CA GLY A 99 3.13 1.69 0.56
C GLY A 99 2.76 2.80 1.55
N MET A 100 3.02 2.60 2.85
CA MET A 100 2.79 3.62 3.87
C MET A 100 3.69 4.83 3.70
N ALA A 101 4.97 4.63 3.39
CA ALA A 101 5.88 5.75 3.11
C ALA A 101 5.39 6.60 1.92
N ILE A 102 4.93 5.94 0.85
CA ILE A 102 4.35 6.63 -0.32
C ILE A 102 3.10 7.41 0.08
N LEU A 103 2.18 6.79 0.82
CA LEU A 103 0.95 7.44 1.28
C LEU A 103 1.24 8.67 2.13
N VAL A 104 2.06 8.52 3.17
CA VAL A 104 2.40 9.60 4.09
C VAL A 104 3.13 10.74 3.38
N TYR A 105 4.07 10.43 2.48
CA TYR A 105 4.74 11.44 1.68
C TYR A 105 3.74 12.23 0.81
N THR A 106 2.82 11.52 0.14
CA THR A 106 1.79 12.10 -0.74
C THR A 106 0.86 13.02 0.04
N VAL A 107 0.34 12.57 1.18
CA VAL A 107 -0.54 13.36 2.05
C VAL A 107 0.18 14.60 2.58
N GLN A 108 1.42 14.46 3.06
CA GLN A 108 2.20 15.59 3.56
C GLN A 108 2.50 16.63 2.47
N SER A 109 2.77 16.21 1.24
CA SER A 109 2.96 17.14 0.12
C SER A 109 1.67 17.88 -0.22
N LEU A 110 0.53 17.17 -0.25
CA LEU A 110 -0.75 17.78 -0.59
C LEU A 110 -1.23 18.81 0.46
N MET A 111 -1.10 18.49 1.75
CA MET A 111 -1.59 19.35 2.84
C MET A 111 -0.78 20.64 3.03
N ARG A 112 0.56 20.57 3.01
CA ARG A 112 1.43 21.73 3.33
C ARG A 112 1.42 22.84 2.28
N HIS A 113 0.97 22.58 1.06
CA HIS A 113 0.76 23.65 0.09
C HIS A 113 -0.46 24.51 0.41
N SER A 114 -1.48 23.98 1.10
CA SER A 114 -2.60 24.79 1.57
C SER A 114 -2.17 25.82 2.63
N SER A 115 -1.03 25.58 3.30
CA SER A 115 -0.47 26.46 4.32
C SER A 115 0.41 27.58 3.76
N SER A 116 0.72 27.58 2.46
CA SER A 116 1.58 28.61 1.81
C SER A 116 0.79 29.62 0.98
N SER A 117 -0.54 29.49 0.92
CA SER A 117 -1.45 30.43 0.25
C SER A 117 -2.04 31.50 1.18
N GLU A 118 -1.72 31.48 2.47
CA GLU A 118 -2.02 32.59 3.39
C GLU A 118 -0.70 33.30 3.72
N MET A 119 -0.45 34.42 3.03
CA MET A 119 0.16 35.67 3.54
C MET A 119 0.64 36.52 2.33
N PRO A 120 -0.16 37.52 1.90
CA PRO A 120 0.36 38.68 1.16
C PRO A 120 1.24 39.58 2.05
#